data_AF-A0A1F8RX01-F1
#
_entry.id   AF-A0A1F8RX01-F1
#
_cell.length_a   1.000
_cell.length_b   1.000
_cell.length_c   1.000
_cell.angle_alpha   90.00
_cell.angle_beta   90.00
_cell.angle_gamma   90.00
#
_symmetry.space_group_name_H-M   'P 1'
#
loop_
_entity.id
_entity.type
_entity.pdbx_description
1 polymer ?
#
loop_
_entity_poly.entity_id
_entity_poly.type
_entity_poly.pdbx_seq_one_letter_code
_entity_poly.pdbx_strand_id
1 'polypeptide(L)'
;MSLQLHRPDGKGGLEPRVVTEKDWRRQLRSTRWGAALEKGRLPELANPEMNPTSVGRSVAVWVGLALVTLGVLVVGYGSGFWSFGS
;
A
#
# COMPACT_ATOMS: atom_id res chain seq x y z
N MET A 1 -2.47 -9.05 8.87
CA MET A 1 -1.84 -10.31 8.38
C MET A 1 -0.35 -10.23 8.66
N SER A 2 0.19 -11.11 9.50
CA SER A 2 1.62 -11.15 9.87
C SER A 2 2.31 -12.33 9.18
N LEU A 3 3.41 -12.06 8.48
CA LEU A 3 4.14 -13.07 7.73
C LEU A 3 5.06 -13.84 8.69
N GLN A 4 4.68 -15.06 9.08
CA GLN A 4 5.48 -15.91 9.97
C GLN A 4 6.44 -16.76 9.13
N LEU A 5 7.73 -16.42 9.16
CA LEU A 5 8.78 -17.18 8.49
C LEU A 5 9.02 -18.50 9.22
N HIS A 6 8.61 -19.60 8.60
CA HIS A 6 8.91 -20.95 9.07
C HIS A 6 10.22 -21.42 8.42
N ARG A 7 11.18 -21.91 9.22
CA ARG A 7 12.39 -22.57 8.73
C ARG A 7 12.34 -24.06 9.13
N PRO A 8 12.71 -24.99 8.26
CA PRO A 8 12.74 -26.41 8.59
C PRO A 8 13.75 -26.69 9.71
N ASP A 9 13.35 -27.50 10.70
CA ASP A 9 14.12 -27.88 11.89
C ASP A 9 15.20 -28.96 11.63
N GLY A 10 15.44 -29.31 10.37
CA GLY A 10 16.39 -30.35 9.96
C GLY A 10 15.93 -31.79 10.26
N LYS A 11 14.73 -31.99 10.81
CA LYS A 11 14.10 -33.31 11.04
C LYS A 11 12.70 -33.43 10.43
N GLY A 12 12.22 -32.39 9.75
CA GLY A 12 10.95 -32.38 9.02
C GLY A 12 9.79 -31.72 9.77
N GLY A 13 10.05 -31.12 10.93
CA GLY A 13 9.10 -30.30 11.67
C GLY A 13 9.30 -28.81 11.41
N LEU A 14 8.23 -28.04 11.62
CA LEU A 14 8.24 -26.59 11.59
C LEU A 14 7.94 -26.09 13.01
N GLU A 15 8.98 -25.74 13.77
CA GLU A 15 8.83 -25.17 15.11
C GLU A 15 8.47 -23.68 15.03
N PRO A 16 7.32 -23.23 15.57
CA PRO A 16 6.95 -21.82 15.60
C PRO A 16 7.83 -21.09 16.62
N ARG A 17 8.81 -20.32 16.14
CA ARG A 17 9.53 -19.38 17.01
C ARG A 17 8.72 -18.10 17.12
N VAL A 18 8.42 -17.68 18.36
CA VAL A 18 7.90 -16.34 18.64
C VAL A 18 8.88 -15.33 18.05
N VAL A 19 8.46 -14.65 16.98
CA VAL A 19 9.24 -13.59 16.34
C VAL A 19 9.29 -12.44 17.32
N THR A 20 10.31 -12.39 18.17
CA THR A 20 10.69 -11.13 18.80
C THR A 20 11.06 -10.21 17.65
N GLU A 21 10.27 -9.17 17.40
CA GLU A 21 10.55 -8.12 16.42
C GLU A 21 11.89 -7.46 16.79
N LYS A 22 12.98 -8.08 16.33
CA LYS A 22 14.31 -7.55 16.47
C LYS A 22 14.43 -6.51 15.37
N ASP A 23 14.05 -5.29 15.70
CA ASP A 23 14.20 -4.03 14.96
C ASP A 23 15.25 -4.15 13.83
N TRP A 24 14.82 -4.68 12.69
CA TRP A 24 15.70 -5.14 11.60
C TRP A 24 16.32 -3.95 10.87
N ARG A 25 15.76 -2.75 11.09
CA ARG A 25 16.31 -1.45 10.70
C ARG A 25 17.74 -1.24 11.21
N ARG A 26 18.08 -1.79 12.38
CA ARG A 26 19.46 -1.69 12.91
C ARG A 26 20.46 -2.57 12.17
N GLN A 27 20.02 -3.67 11.56
CA GLN A 27 20.89 -4.59 10.80
C GLN A 27 21.14 -4.12 9.36
N LEU A 28 20.27 -3.26 8.81
CA LEU A 28 20.49 -2.61 7.52
C LEU A 28 21.61 -1.56 7.55
N ARG A 29 22.07 -1.14 8.75
CA ARG A 29 23.23 -0.25 8.94
C ARG A 29 24.56 -0.98 8.83
N SER A 30 24.67 -2.01 7.99
CA SER A 30 25.96 -2.67 7.79
C SER A 30 26.98 -1.63 7.31
N THR A 31 28.14 -1.56 7.97
CA THR A 31 29.15 -0.51 7.78
C THR A 31 29.57 -0.36 6.31
N ARG A 32 29.53 -1.44 5.52
CA ARG A 32 29.79 -1.42 4.07
C ARG A 32 28.78 -0.62 3.24
N TRP A 33 27.51 -0.56 3.65
CA TRP A 33 26.49 0.29 3.02
C TRP A 33 26.46 1.70 3.65
N GLY A 34 26.89 1.83 4.90
CA GLY A 34 27.02 3.11 5.60
C GLY A 34 28.29 3.91 5.27
N ALA A 35 29.34 3.27 4.75
CA ALA A 35 30.60 3.93 4.39
C ALA A 35 30.47 4.88 3.19
N ALA A 36 29.42 4.74 2.38
CA ALA A 36 29.08 5.64 1.28
C ALA A 36 28.17 6.82 1.71
N LEU A 37 27.85 6.95 3.01
CA LEU A 37 27.04 8.04 3.54
C LEU A 37 27.89 9.31 3.70
N GLU A 38 28.02 10.11 2.65
CA GLU A 38 28.43 11.51 2.82
C GLU A 38 27.39 12.18 3.75
N LYS A 39 27.77 12.50 4.99
CA LYS A 39 26.94 13.16 6.02
C LYS A 39 25.88 12.30 6.72
N GLY A 40 25.99 10.96 6.70
CA GLY A 40 25.17 10.10 7.56
C GLY A 40 23.68 10.01 7.21
N ARG A 41 23.27 10.45 6.01
CA ARG A 41 21.90 10.35 5.51
C ARG A 41 21.81 9.31 4.40
N LEU A 42 20.96 8.30 4.59
CA LEU A 42 20.69 7.29 3.55
C LEU A 42 20.27 8.02 2.27
N PRO A 43 20.89 7.72 1.11
CA PRO A 43 20.43 8.26 -0.15
C PRO A 43 18.97 7.87 -0.32
N GLU A 44 18.15 8.81 -0.79
CA GLU A 44 16.74 8.57 -1.06
C GLU A 44 16.65 7.39 -2.03
N LEU A 45 16.18 6.23 -1.54
CA LEU A 45 15.92 5.05 -2.35
C LEU A 45 14.69 5.36 -3.22
N ALA A 46 14.89 6.18 -4.25
CA ALA A 46 13.90 6.34 -5.30
C ALA A 46 13.72 4.96 -5.95
N ASN A 47 12.52 4.39 -5.85
CA ASN A 47 12.18 3.15 -6.53
C ASN A 47 11.78 3.50 -7.98
N PRO A 48 12.66 3.30 -8.98
CA PRO A 48 12.39 3.69 -10.36
C PRO A 48 11.30 2.84 -11.01
N GLU A 49 10.99 1.67 -10.44
CA GLU A 49 9.89 0.81 -10.91
C GLU A 49 8.53 1.26 -10.36
N MET A 50 8.53 2.18 -9.39
CA MET A 50 7.29 2.74 -8.87
C MET A 50 6.79 3.81 -9.85
N ASN A 51 5.62 3.58 -10.43
CA ASN A 51 4.89 4.60 -11.19
C ASN A 51 3.86 5.25 -10.25
N PRO A 52 4.25 6.24 -9.42
CA PRO A 52 3.35 6.84 -8.45
C PRO A 52 2.17 7.47 -9.19
N THR A 53 0.97 6.99 -8.91
CA THR A 53 -0.24 7.62 -9.43
C THR A 53 -0.31 9.03 -8.88
N SER A 54 -0.33 10.03 -9.76
CA SER A 54 -0.36 11.43 -9.33
C SER A 54 -1.61 11.70 -8.49
N VAL A 55 -1.44 12.34 -7.34
CA VAL A 55 -2.54 12.71 -6.44
C VAL A 55 -3.64 13.45 -7.19
N GLY A 56 -3.27 14.40 -8.06
CA GLY A 56 -4.22 15.16 -8.86
C GLY A 56 -5.08 14.30 -9.79
N ARG A 57 -4.50 13.33 -10.50
CA ARG A 57 -5.28 12.38 -11.33
C ARG A 57 -6.22 11.53 -10.47
N SER A 58 -5.76 11.04 -9.32
CA SER A 58 -6.63 10.28 -8.41
C SER A 58 -7.82 11.11 -7.93
N VAL A 59 -7.58 12.36 -7.51
CA VAL A 59 -8.65 13.28 -7.10
C VAL A 59 -9.62 13.55 -8.23
N ALA A 60 -9.13 13.83 -9.45
CA ALA A 60 -9.98 14.08 -10.61
C ALA A 60 -10.89 12.89 -10.94
N VAL A 61 -10.38 11.65 -10.85
CA VAL A 61 -11.16 10.44 -11.05
C VAL A 61 -12.31 10.35 -10.03
N TRP A 62 -12.02 10.55 -8.75
CA TRP A 62 -13.04 10.46 -7.70
C TRP A 62 -14.09 11.56 -7.77
N VAL A 63 -13.67 12.79 -8.08
CA VAL A 63 -14.61 13.92 -8.28
C VAL A 63 -15.51 13.65 -9.49
N GLY A 64 -14.93 13.20 -10.61
CA GLY A 64 -15.69 12.85 -11.80
C GLY A 64 -16.72 11.74 -11.53
N LEU A 65 -16.30 10.67 -10.84
CA LEU A 65 -17.20 9.59 -10.44
C LEU A 65 -18.35 10.09 -9.57
N ALA A 66 -18.06 10.93 -8.56
CA ALA A 66 -19.09 11.49 -7.69
C ALA A 66 -20.13 12.33 -8.45
N LEU A 67 -19.68 13.15 -9.40
CA LEU A 67 -20.58 13.97 -10.22
C LEU A 67 -21.46 13.11 -11.14
N VAL A 68 -20.89 12.06 -11.76
CA VAL A 68 -21.66 11.13 -12.59
C VAL A 68 -22.71 10.41 -11.76
N THR A 69 -22.33 9.88 -10.59
CA THR A 69 -23.27 9.21 -9.68
C THR A 69 -24.38 10.16 -9.25
N LEU A 70 -24.05 11.40 -8.87
CA LEU A 70 -25.04 12.41 -8.51
C LEU A 70 -26.00 12.67 -9.67
N GLY A 71 -25.50 12.81 -10.90
CA GLY A 71 -26.33 12.99 -12.09
C GLY A 71 -27.30 11.83 -12.32
N VAL A 72 -26.82 10.59 -12.19
CA VAL A 72 -27.67 9.39 -12.31
C VAL A 72 -28.78 9.39 -11.26
N LEU A 73 -28.46 9.75 -10.01
CA LEU A 73 -29.45 9.84 -8.94
C LEU A 73 -30.49 10.92 -9.24
N VAL A 74 -30.06 12.14 -9.55
CA VAL A 74 -30.95 13.27 -9.83
C VAL A 74 -31.87 12.97 -11.01
N VAL A 75 -31.31 12.47 -12.12
CA VAL A 75 -32.11 12.13 -13.31
C VAL A 75 -33.08 11.00 -12.99
N GLY A 76 -32.63 9.92 -12.38
CA GLY A 76 -33.51 8.78 -12.17
C GLY A 76 -34.61 9.03 -11.14
N TYR A 77 -34.35 9.82 -10.09
CA TYR A 77 -35.39 10.23 -9.13
C TYR A 77 -36.28 11.33 -9.70
N GLY A 78 -35.73 12.30 -10.43
CA GLY A 78 -36.49 13.40 -11.03
C GLY A 78 -37.38 12.96 -12.19
N SER A 79 -36.99 11.92 -12.93
CA SER A 79 -37.78 11.36 -14.04
C SER A 79 -38.78 10.29 -13.62
N GLY A 80 -38.75 9.84 -12.36
CA GLY A 80 -39.56 8.71 -11.90
C GLY A 80 -39.09 7.34 -12.45
N PHE A 81 -37.93 7.26 -13.10
CA PHE A 81 -37.36 6.01 -13.63
C PHE A 81 -37.24 4.91 -12.56
N TRP A 82 -36.91 5.30 -11.32
CA TRP A 82 -36.81 4.36 -10.19
C TRP A 82 -38.18 4.01 -9.55
N SER A 83 -39.28 4.60 -10.01
CA SER A 83 -40.62 4.34 -9.49
C SER A 83 -41.21 3.08 -10.12
N PHE A 84 -41.03 1.95 -9.47
CA PHE A 84 -41.70 0.70 -9.84
C PHE A 84 -43.11 0.65 -9.22
N GLY A 85 -44.08 1.17 -9.95
CA GLY A 85 -45.51 1.03 -9.65
C GLY A 85 -46.11 2.12 -8.75
N SER A 86 -47.11 2.81 -9.31
CA SER A 86 -48.20 3.45 -8.57
C SER A 86 -49.50 2.80 -9.03
#